data_AF-A0AB36JSF4-F1
#
_entry.id   AF-A0AB36JSF4-F1
#
_cell.length_a   1.000
_cell.length_b   1.000
_cell.length_c   1.000
_cell.angle_alpha   90.00
_cell.angle_beta   90.00
_cell.angle_gamma   90.00
#
_symmetry.space_group_name_H-M   'P 1'
#
loop_
_entity.id
_entity.type
_entity.pdbx_description
1 polymer ?
#
loop_
_entity_poly.entity_id
_entity_poly.type
_entity_poly.pdbx_seq_one_letter_code
_entity_poly.pdbx_strand_id
1 'polypeptide(L)'
;MTWLSKKDRKNLYFSVLVSIIFSYFFSPFITLEIDYIVEFFSIIIGFLISAIALLHSSNIRIVLYNTKSEGYPNYWYKIISYYRVAIIYFLFLILVLVVKIDCIPDGLYQEIYLAVLIEGVYWVLKIVVSLFYLLTVEINSK
;
A
#
# COMPACT_ATOMS: atom_id res chain seq x y z
N MET A 1 14.48 -5.12 -11.94
CA MET A 1 14.33 -5.02 -10.47
C MET A 1 12.91 -4.58 -10.16
N THR A 2 12.17 -5.32 -9.32
CA THR A 2 10.77 -5.01 -8.93
C THR A 2 10.71 -4.17 -7.65
N TRP A 3 11.65 -3.25 -7.48
CA TRP A 3 11.74 -2.38 -6.31
C TRP A 3 11.26 -0.99 -6.68
N LEU A 4 10.77 -0.24 -5.69
CA LEU A 4 10.34 1.14 -5.89
C LEU A 4 11.47 1.99 -6.50
N SER A 5 11.08 2.85 -7.44
CA SER A 5 11.96 3.86 -8.00
C SER A 5 12.51 4.78 -6.90
N LYS A 6 13.62 5.48 -7.17
CA LYS A 6 14.18 6.44 -6.19
C LYS A 6 13.16 7.53 -5.82
N LYS A 7 12.39 8.01 -6.80
CA LYS A 7 11.32 9.02 -6.61
C LYS A 7 10.23 8.49 -5.70
N ASP A 8 9.73 7.27 -5.96
CA ASP A 8 8.65 6.70 -5.15
C ASP A 8 9.11 6.32 -3.74
N ARG A 9 10.37 5.91 -3.55
CA ARG A 9 10.94 5.73 -2.21
C ARG A 9 10.97 7.04 -1.41
N LYS A 10 11.36 8.15 -2.05
CA LYS A 10 11.33 9.46 -1.40
C LYS A 10 9.90 9.84 -0.99
N ASN A 11 8.93 9.58 -1.87
CA ASN A 11 7.51 9.80 -1.57
C ASN A 11 7.01 8.92 -0.43
N LEU A 12 7.46 7.66 -0.35
CA LEU A 12 7.15 6.75 0.77
C LEU A 12 7.66 7.33 2.08
N TYR A 13 8.94 7.73 2.17
CA TYR A 13 9.48 8.31 3.40
C TYR A 13 8.73 9.59 3.82
N PHE A 14 8.37 10.43 2.85
CA PHE A 14 7.57 11.62 3.11
C PHE A 14 6.16 11.26 3.59
N SER A 15 5.49 10.29 2.97
CA SER A 15 4.17 9.80 3.38
C SER A 15 4.17 9.25 4.80
N VAL A 16 5.19 8.46 5.15
CA VAL A 16 5.36 7.93 6.50
C VAL A 16 5.53 9.06 7.52
N LEU A 17 6.37 10.05 7.24
CA LEU A 17 6.54 11.21 8.12
C LEU A 17 5.23 11.97 8.32
N VAL A 18 4.49 12.23 7.23
CA VAL A 18 3.18 12.91 7.30
C VAL A 18 2.19 12.08 8.12
N SER A 19 2.16 10.76 7.93
CA SER A 19 1.26 9.85 8.64
C SER A 19 1.54 9.84 10.15
N ILE A 20 2.81 9.87 10.56
CA ILE A 20 3.19 9.97 11.98
C ILE A 20 2.75 11.31 12.57
N ILE A 21 3.03 12.43 11.88
CA ILE A 21 2.65 13.77 12.34
C ILE A 21 1.12 13.86 12.48
N PHE A 22 0.39 13.44 11.46
CA PHE A 22 -1.07 13.44 11.49
C PHE A 22 -1.59 12.57 12.62
N SER A 23 -1.04 11.36 12.77
CA SER A 23 -1.47 10.46 13.83
C SER A 23 -1.27 11.05 15.22
N TYR A 24 -0.13 11.68 15.49
CA TYR A 24 0.16 12.32 16.77
C TYR A 24 -0.89 13.38 17.15
N PHE A 25 -1.37 14.17 16.19
CA PHE A 25 -2.38 15.20 16.46
C PHE A 25 -3.80 14.64 16.61
N PHE A 26 -4.13 13.55 15.93
CA PHE A 26 -5.50 13.02 15.85
C PHE A 26 -5.76 11.80 16.74
N SER A 27 -4.72 11.11 17.21
CA SER A 27 -4.83 9.96 18.10
C SER A 27 -5.61 10.23 19.40
N PRO A 28 -5.60 11.44 20.02
CA PRO A 28 -6.37 11.65 21.24
C PRO A 28 -7.88 11.66 21.00
N PHE A 29 -8.32 11.83 19.75
CA PHE A 29 -9.73 11.95 19.37
C PHE A 29 -10.28 10.65 18.76
N ILE A 30 -9.44 9.66 18.50
CA ILE A 30 -9.80 8.44 17.78
C ILE A 30 -9.34 7.24 18.61
N THR A 31 -10.26 6.31 18.85
CA THR A 31 -9.92 5.02 19.45
C THR A 31 -10.02 3.95 18.39
N LEU A 32 -8.90 3.29 18.11
CA LEU A 32 -8.84 2.16 17.19
C LEU A 32 -8.64 0.86 17.97
N GLU A 33 -9.43 -0.15 17.59
CA GLU A 33 -9.21 -1.52 18.07
C GLU A 33 -8.30 -2.25 17.08
N ILE A 34 -7.31 -2.96 17.64
CA ILE A 34 -6.29 -3.68 16.89
C ILE A 34 -6.93 -4.72 15.96
N ASP A 35 -7.95 -5.41 16.46
CA ASP A 35 -8.61 -6.51 15.75
C ASP A 35 -9.19 -6.03 14.42
N TYR A 36 -9.81 -4.84 14.39
CA TYR A 36 -10.31 -4.24 13.14
C TYR A 36 -9.19 -3.88 12.17
N ILE A 37 -8.05 -3.40 12.65
CA ILE A 37 -6.92 -3.04 11.78
C ILE A 37 -6.32 -4.29 11.15
N VAL A 38 -6.13 -5.34 11.96
CA VAL A 38 -5.61 -6.63 11.50
C VAL A 38 -6.57 -7.28 10.50
N GLU A 39 -7.87 -7.24 10.78
CA GLU A 39 -8.91 -7.73 9.86
C GLU A 39 -8.87 -6.95 8.53
N PHE A 40 -8.87 -5.62 8.59
CA PHE A 40 -8.78 -4.76 7.41
C PHE A 40 -7.54 -5.09 6.55
N PHE A 41 -6.36 -5.17 7.16
CA PHE A 41 -5.14 -5.52 6.43
C PHE A 41 -5.19 -6.91 5.82
N SER A 42 -5.77 -7.89 6.52
CA SER A 42 -5.94 -9.25 6.02
C SER A 42 -6.83 -9.27 4.77
N ILE A 43 -7.95 -8.55 4.80
CA ILE A 43 -8.86 -8.40 3.65
C ILE A 43 -8.12 -7.73 2.47
N ILE A 44 -7.39 -6.65 2.74
CA ILE A 44 -6.64 -5.93 1.71
C ILE A 44 -5.56 -6.82 1.09
N ILE A 45 -4.82 -7.61 1.87
CA ILE A 45 -3.84 -8.57 1.34
C ILE A 45 -4.53 -9.56 0.37
N GLY A 46 -5.66 -10.14 0.78
CA GLY A 46 -6.43 -11.06 -0.06
C GLY A 46 -6.90 -10.43 -1.37
N PHE A 47 -7.42 -9.19 -1.29
CA PHE A 47 -7.80 -8.40 -2.45
C PHE A 47 -6.60 -8.14 -3.38
N LEU A 48 -5.46 -7.73 -2.84
CA LEU A 48 -4.26 -7.42 -3.62
C LEU A 48 -3.72 -8.67 -4.32
N ILE A 49 -3.64 -9.81 -3.63
CA ILE A 49 -3.20 -11.08 -4.23
C ILE A 49 -4.14 -11.50 -5.36
N SER A 50 -5.45 -11.38 -5.15
CA SER A 50 -6.45 -11.71 -6.17
C SER A 50 -6.35 -10.80 -7.39
N ALA A 51 -6.23 -9.48 -7.18
CA ALA A 51 -6.12 -8.50 -8.25
C ALA A 51 -4.85 -8.68 -9.09
N ILE A 52 -3.70 -8.94 -8.47
CA ILE A 52 -2.46 -9.18 -9.24
C ILE A 52 -2.50 -10.50 -10.01
N ALA A 53 -3.14 -11.55 -9.46
CA ALA A 53 -3.34 -12.81 -10.16
C ALA A 53 -4.22 -12.62 -11.41
N LEU A 54 -5.32 -11.88 -11.29
CA LEU A 54 -6.19 -11.52 -12.41
C LEU A 54 -5.44 -10.70 -13.46
N LEU A 55 -4.72 -9.66 -13.06
CA LEU A 55 -3.88 -8.86 -13.96
C LEU A 55 -2.83 -9.72 -14.69
N HIS A 56 -2.19 -10.65 -13.98
CA HIS A 56 -1.18 -11.53 -14.56
C HIS A 56 -1.77 -12.48 -15.61
N SER A 57 -3.01 -12.94 -15.40
CA SER A 57 -3.74 -13.81 -16.33
C SER A 57 -4.38 -13.07 -17.51
N SER A 58 -4.46 -11.74 -17.46
CA SER A 58 -5.17 -10.91 -18.44
C SER A 58 -4.27 -10.42 -19.57
N ASN A 59 -4.87 -10.19 -20.75
CA ASN A 59 -4.23 -9.53 -21.89
C ASN A 59 -3.82 -8.08 -21.59
N ILE A 60 -4.40 -7.44 -20.56
CA ILE A 60 -3.99 -6.11 -20.04
C ILE A 60 -2.50 -6.10 -19.68
N ARG A 61 -1.95 -7.25 -19.27
CA ARG A 61 -0.51 -7.40 -19.00
C ARG A 61 0.35 -6.98 -20.19
N ILE A 62 -0.06 -7.28 -21.42
CA ILE A 62 0.70 -6.91 -22.63
C ILE A 62 0.69 -5.38 -22.80
N VAL A 63 -0.47 -4.74 -22.62
CA VAL A 63 -0.61 -3.27 -22.65
C VAL A 63 0.30 -2.62 -21.61
N LEU A 64 0.37 -3.21 -20.42
CA LEU A 64 1.24 -2.78 -19.32
C LEU A 64 2.73 -2.85 -19.62
N TYR A 65 3.15 -3.89 -20.37
CA TYR A 65 4.54 -4.02 -20.80
C TYR A 65 4.93 -2.95 -21.84
N ASN A 66 3.97 -2.54 -22.68
CA ASN A 66 4.19 -1.56 -23.75
C ASN A 66 4.04 -0.10 -23.27
N THR A 67 3.40 0.12 -22.11
CA THR A 67 3.20 1.46 -21.57
C THR A 67 4.45 1.95 -20.82
N LYS A 68 4.97 3.11 -21.23
CA LYS A 68 6.10 3.78 -20.56
C LYS A 68 5.72 4.22 -19.14
N SER A 69 6.69 4.20 -18.24
CA SER A 69 6.50 4.58 -16.84
C SER A 69 7.74 5.28 -16.29
N GLU A 70 7.56 6.41 -15.61
CA GLU A 70 8.68 7.16 -15.04
C GLU A 70 9.38 6.36 -13.93
N GLY A 71 10.69 6.17 -14.06
CA GLY A 71 11.50 5.51 -13.04
C GLY A 71 11.35 3.99 -12.96
N TYR A 72 10.62 3.38 -13.91
CA TYR A 72 10.46 1.94 -14.06
C TYR A 72 10.68 1.54 -15.53
N PRO A 73 11.06 0.27 -15.81
CA PRO A 73 11.20 -0.17 -17.20
C PRO A 73 9.91 -0.03 -18.02
N ASN A 74 8.75 -0.29 -17.39
CA ASN A 74 7.41 -0.08 -17.93
C ASN A 74 6.39 -0.05 -16.80
N TYR A 75 5.12 0.14 -17.15
CA TYR A 75 4.04 0.23 -16.18
C TYR A 75 3.79 -1.09 -15.45
N TRP A 76 3.99 -2.24 -16.10
CA TRP A 76 3.92 -3.56 -15.43
C TRP A 76 4.86 -3.65 -14.22
N TYR A 77 6.13 -3.29 -14.40
CA TYR A 77 7.11 -3.30 -13.31
C TYR A 77 6.77 -2.31 -12.19
N LYS A 78 6.14 -1.18 -12.52
CA LYS A 78 5.65 -0.22 -11.53
C LYS A 78 4.55 -0.83 -10.66
N ILE A 79 3.54 -1.43 -11.28
CA ILE A 79 2.43 -2.08 -10.56
C ILE A 79 2.94 -3.21 -9.68
N ILE A 80 3.76 -4.13 -10.20
CA ILE A 80 4.33 -5.21 -9.38
C ILE A 80 5.08 -4.64 -8.18
N SER A 81 5.85 -3.58 -8.37
CA SER A 81 6.60 -2.96 -7.27
C SER A 81 5.67 -2.39 -6.19
N TYR A 82 4.55 -1.77 -6.57
CA TYR A 82 3.55 -1.26 -5.63
C TYR A 82 2.85 -2.38 -4.87
N TYR A 83 2.36 -3.41 -5.57
CA TYR A 83 1.74 -4.58 -4.94
C TYR A 83 2.68 -5.28 -3.98
N ARG A 84 3.94 -5.51 -4.41
CA ARG A 84 4.95 -6.16 -3.58
C ARG A 84 5.21 -5.37 -2.29
N VAL A 85 5.40 -4.06 -2.39
CA VAL A 85 5.65 -3.22 -1.21
C VAL A 85 4.43 -3.18 -0.31
N ALA A 86 3.23 -3.00 -0.85
CA ALA A 86 2.00 -2.96 -0.06
C ALA A 86 1.77 -4.30 0.68
N ILE A 87 1.92 -5.44 0.01
CA ILE A 87 1.75 -6.76 0.65
C ILE A 87 2.78 -6.98 1.76
N ILE A 88 4.06 -6.68 1.51
CA ILE A 88 5.12 -6.79 2.53
C ILE A 88 4.82 -5.87 3.71
N TYR A 89 4.38 -4.65 3.43
CA TYR A 89 4.01 -3.66 4.44
C TYR A 89 2.87 -4.17 5.34
N PHE A 90 1.76 -4.63 4.75
CA PHE A 90 0.63 -5.15 5.51
C PHE A 90 0.98 -6.39 6.32
N LEU A 91 1.73 -7.33 5.74
CA LEU A 91 2.17 -8.54 6.46
C LEU A 91 3.09 -8.19 7.64
N PHE A 92 4.06 -7.31 7.42
CA PHE A 92 4.98 -6.88 8.46
C PHE A 92 4.24 -6.18 9.60
N LEU A 93 3.23 -5.37 9.28
CA LEU A 93 2.46 -4.67 10.29
C LEU A 93 1.53 -5.56 11.07
N ILE A 94 0.85 -6.52 10.42
CA ILE A 94 0.06 -7.52 11.16
C ILE A 94 0.98 -8.22 12.18
N LEU A 95 2.19 -8.61 11.78
CA LEU A 95 3.16 -9.21 12.69
C LEU A 95 3.50 -8.27 13.86
N VAL A 96 3.80 -7.01 13.59
CA VAL A 96 4.14 -6.01 14.64
C VAL A 96 2.96 -5.77 15.59
N LEU A 97 1.74 -5.65 15.06
CA LEU A 97 0.53 -5.37 15.82
C LEU A 97 0.12 -6.56 16.71
N VAL A 98 0.24 -7.79 16.20
CA VAL A 98 -0.12 -9.00 16.93
C VAL A 98 0.89 -9.35 18.01
N VAL A 99 2.19 -9.18 17.73
CA VAL A 99 3.23 -9.58 18.68
C VAL A 99 3.24 -8.69 19.93
N LYS A 100 2.81 -7.42 19.81
CA LYS A 100 2.97 -6.34 20.82
C LYS A 100 4.41 -6.24 21.32
N ILE A 101 4.99 -5.06 21.22
CA ILE A 101 6.38 -4.85 21.64
C ILE A 101 6.37 -4.28 23.06
N ASP A 102 6.86 -5.05 24.03
CA ASP A 102 6.86 -4.70 25.45
C ASP A 102 7.53 -3.35 25.77
N CYS A 103 8.42 -2.86 24.91
CA CYS A 103 9.09 -1.58 25.10
C CYS A 103 8.28 -0.34 24.66
N ILE A 104 7.09 -0.53 24.07
CA ILE A 104 6.23 0.56 23.63
C ILE A 104 5.17 0.84 24.71
N PRO A 105 5.07 2.08 25.22
CA PRO A 105 4.01 2.49 26.14
C PRO A 105 2.61 2.32 25.54
N ASP A 106 1.65 1.85 26.34
CA ASP A 106 0.24 1.67 25.93
C ASP A 106 -0.37 2.92 25.28
N GLY A 107 -0.01 4.11 25.77
CA GLY A 107 -0.48 5.38 25.22
C GLY A 107 -0.01 5.69 23.79
N LEU A 108 1.14 5.16 23.37
CA LEU A 108 1.68 5.39 22.01
C LEU A 108 1.08 4.43 20.98
N TYR A 109 0.43 3.34 21.41
CA TYR A 109 -0.12 2.37 20.47
C TYR A 109 -1.25 2.95 19.62
N GLN A 110 -2.10 3.83 20.17
CA GLN A 110 -3.14 4.50 19.38
C GLN A 110 -2.55 5.37 18.27
N GLU A 111 -1.46 6.09 18.56
CA GLU A 111 -0.71 6.84 17.55
C GLU A 111 -0.11 5.91 16.49
N ILE A 112 0.47 4.78 16.89
CA ILE A 112 1.04 3.83 15.94
C ILE A 112 -0.05 3.25 15.04
N TYR A 113 -1.19 2.85 15.61
CA TYR A 113 -2.32 2.27 14.89
C TYR A 113 -2.87 3.21 13.82
N LEU A 114 -3.10 4.46 14.19
CA LEU A 114 -3.63 5.44 13.26
C LEU A 114 -2.61 5.80 12.16
N ALA A 115 -1.32 5.94 12.49
CA ALA A 115 -0.28 6.19 11.49
C ALA A 115 -0.17 5.05 10.47
N VAL A 116 -0.22 3.81 10.98
CA VAL A 116 -0.17 2.59 10.19
C VAL A 116 -1.39 2.45 9.29
N LEU A 117 -2.59 2.75 9.81
CA LEU A 117 -3.82 2.71 9.01
C LEU A 117 -3.77 3.73 7.86
N ILE A 118 -3.34 4.96 8.12
CA ILE A 118 -3.23 6.02 7.11
C ILE A 118 -2.27 5.62 5.99
N GLU A 119 -1.08 5.15 6.33
CA GLU A 119 -0.09 4.72 5.34
C GLU A 119 -0.58 3.47 4.58
N GLY A 120 -1.32 2.57 5.25
CA GLY A 120 -2.01 1.48 4.60
C GLY A 120 -3.01 1.94 3.53
N VAL A 121 -3.86 2.91 3.87
CA VAL A 121 -4.81 3.53 2.92
C VAL A 121 -4.07 4.20 1.77
N TYR A 122 -2.94 4.85 2.01
CA TYR A 122 -2.10 5.44 0.95
C TYR A 122 -1.68 4.41 -0.10
N TRP A 123 -1.22 3.22 0.32
CA TRP A 123 -0.84 2.14 -0.59
C TRP A 123 -2.02 1.62 -1.40
N VAL A 124 -3.18 1.44 -0.76
CA VAL A 124 -4.40 1.02 -1.44
C VAL A 124 -4.79 2.05 -2.51
N LEU A 125 -4.79 3.34 -2.18
CA LEU A 125 -5.10 4.41 -3.13
C LEU A 125 -4.13 4.41 -4.32
N LYS A 126 -2.82 4.27 -4.09
CA LYS A 126 -1.82 4.20 -5.16
C LYS A 126 -2.08 3.04 -6.12
N ILE A 127 -2.46 1.89 -5.58
CA ILE A 127 -2.76 0.69 -6.37
C ILE A 127 -4.05 0.89 -7.15
N VAL A 128 -5.13 1.33 -6.49
CA VAL A 128 -6.44 1.57 -7.12
C VAL A 128 -6.34 2.60 -8.24
N VAL A 129 -5.65 3.72 -8.03
CA VAL A 129 -5.42 4.73 -9.09
C VAL A 129 -4.65 4.13 -10.27
N SER A 130 -3.67 3.25 -10.00
CA SER A 130 -2.94 2.56 -11.07
C SER A 130 -3.82 1.58 -11.85
N LEU A 131 -4.76 0.91 -11.18
CA LEU A 131 -5.76 0.05 -11.81
C LEU A 131 -6.77 0.85 -12.66
N PHE A 132 -7.24 2.00 -12.19
CA PHE A 132 -8.15 2.84 -12.98
C PHE A 132 -7.46 3.43 -14.20
N TYR A 133 -6.20 3.88 -14.05
CA TYR A 133 -5.41 4.31 -15.20
C TYR A 133 -5.32 3.22 -16.26
N LEU A 134 -5.20 1.95 -15.85
CA LEU A 134 -5.19 0.83 -16.78
C LEU A 134 -6.48 0.65 -17.55
N LEU A 135 -7.62 0.72 -16.86
CA LEU A 135 -8.93 0.62 -17.49
C LEU A 135 -9.07 1.71 -18.56
N THR A 136 -8.63 2.93 -18.27
CA THR A 136 -8.64 4.03 -19.24
C THR A 136 -7.75 3.75 -20.45
N VAL A 137 -6.54 3.22 -20.24
CA VAL A 137 -5.63 2.88 -21.36
C VAL A 137 -6.21 1.77 -22.21
N GLU A 138 -6.81 0.74 -21.61
CA GLU A 138 -7.43 -0.35 -22.38
C GLU A 138 -8.61 0.15 -23.23
N ILE A 139 -9.49 0.97 -22.64
CA ILE A 139 -10.63 1.56 -23.36
C ILE A 139 -10.15 2.38 -24.55
N ASN A 140 -9.12 3.21 -24.38
CA ASN A 140 -8.59 4.06 -25.45
C ASN A 140 -7.75 3.30 -26.49
N SER A 141 -7.44 2.03 -26.25
CA SER A 141 -6.67 1.18 -27.17
C SER A 141 -7.54 0.31 -28.09
N LYS A 142 -8.85 0.27 -27.84
CA LYS A 142 -9.88 -0.37 -28.68
C LYS A 142 -10.49 0.66 -29.61
#